data_AF-A0A0G0KVM7-F1
#
_entry.id   AF-A0A0G0KVM7-F1
#
_cell.length_a   1.000
_cell.length_b   1.000
_cell.length_c   1.000
_cell.angle_alpha   90.00
_cell.angle_beta   90.00
_cell.angle_gamma   90.00
#
_symmetry.space_group_name_H-M   'P 1'
#
loop_
_entity.id
_entity.type
_entity.pdbx_description
1 polymer ?
#
loop_
_entity_poly.entity_id
_entity_poly.type
_entity_poly.pdbx_seq_one_letter_code
_entity_poly.pdbx_strand_id
1 'polypeptide(L)'
;MAQLESFFWGIIAALGALIVELIVFIGFSMQTNQTNAISFLDLFIIPQFIIIGVCIEEIFKYIIISKRIEMFSMQRSYLVNSFLVGLGFFSVEIGLIMATGVAPETKLLIEIAIIHIGTAGLIGYMVATRNPKRMSTLIYAIIFAAFFHGAYNLLVLNRTFVLNYAIFGLLGLLVFINIVNLIRINARLAPLEI
;
A
#
# COMPACT_ATOMS: atom_id res chain seq x y z
N MET A 1 0.80 23.23 1.15
CA MET A 1 1.39 22.71 -0.11
C MET A 1 1.89 21.28 0.05
N ALA A 2 2.72 20.98 1.06
CA ALA A 2 3.26 19.63 1.29
C ALA A 2 2.22 18.48 1.31
N GLN A 3 1.02 18.69 1.85
CA GLN A 3 -0.06 17.68 1.85
C GLN A 3 -0.55 17.34 0.43
N LEU A 4 -0.81 18.35 -0.38
CA LEU A 4 -1.23 18.16 -1.78
C LEU A 4 -0.12 17.50 -2.59
N GLU A 5 1.13 17.91 -2.37
CA GLU A 5 2.30 17.26 -2.99
C GLU A 5 2.41 15.79 -2.57
N SER A 6 2.15 15.45 -1.31
CA SER A 6 2.18 14.07 -0.82
C SER A 6 1.15 13.19 -1.54
N PHE A 7 -0.04 13.73 -1.79
CA PHE A 7 -1.06 13.06 -2.60
C PHE A 7 -0.58 12.77 -4.02
N PHE A 8 0.01 13.76 -4.71
CA PHE A 8 0.57 13.55 -6.05
C PHE A 8 1.75 12.57 -6.07
N TRP A 9 2.58 12.57 -5.02
CA TRP A 9 3.62 11.54 -4.88
C TRP A 9 3.04 10.13 -4.71
N GLY A 10 1.86 10.00 -4.10
CA GLY A 10 1.09 8.75 -4.07
C GLY A 10 0.67 8.27 -5.46
N ILE A 11 0.17 9.18 -6.30
CA ILE A 11 -0.16 8.89 -7.70
C ILE A 11 1.08 8.40 -8.46
N ILE A 12 2.21 9.08 -8.30
CA ILE A 12 3.48 8.70 -8.94
C ILE A 12 3.96 7.32 -8.46
N ALA A 13 3.83 7.01 -7.16
CA ALA A 13 4.14 5.69 -6.64
C ALA A 13 3.28 4.60 -7.29
N ALA A 14 1.97 4.81 -7.41
CA ALA A 14 1.05 3.84 -8.04
C ALA A 14 1.37 3.60 -9.51
N LEU A 15 1.59 4.66 -10.29
CA LEU A 15 1.97 4.53 -11.69
C LEU A 15 3.33 3.83 -11.86
N GLY A 16 4.28 4.11 -10.97
CA GLY A 16 5.57 3.43 -10.94
C GLY A 16 5.44 1.93 -10.64
N ALA A 17 4.63 1.57 -9.65
CA ALA A 17 4.33 0.18 -9.31
C ALA A 17 3.69 -0.56 -10.49
N LEU A 18 2.66 0.04 -11.10
CA LEU A 18 1.96 -0.51 -12.27
C LEU A 18 2.90 -0.82 -13.43
N ILE A 19 3.86 0.07 -13.73
CA ILE A 19 4.85 -0.17 -14.80
C ILE A 19 5.68 -1.42 -14.49
N VAL A 20 6.13 -1.58 -13.25
CA VAL A 20 6.94 -2.74 -12.86
C VAL A 20 6.12 -4.03 -12.86
N GLU A 21 4.86 -3.97 -12.42
CA GLU A 21 3.92 -5.10 -12.50
C GLU A 21 3.69 -5.55 -13.95
N LEU A 22 3.53 -4.60 -14.88
CA LEU A 22 3.42 -4.89 -16.31
C LEU A 22 4.69 -5.54 -16.87
N ILE A 23 5.87 -5.11 -16.45
CA ILE A 23 7.14 -5.73 -16.86
C ILE A 23 7.20 -7.17 -16.35
N VAL A 24 6.82 -7.41 -15.08
CA VAL A 24 6.75 -8.76 -14.50
C VAL A 24 5.77 -9.62 -15.30
N PHE A 25 4.56 -9.11 -15.57
CA PHE A 25 3.56 -9.81 -16.38
C PHE A 25 4.10 -10.24 -17.75
N ILE A 26 4.70 -9.31 -18.50
CA ILE A 26 5.26 -9.58 -19.83
C ILE A 26 6.35 -10.65 -19.74
N GLY A 27 7.25 -10.55 -18.75
CA GLY A 27 8.31 -11.53 -18.55
C GLY A 27 7.77 -12.95 -18.32
N PHE A 28 6.75 -13.10 -17.46
CA PHE A 28 6.10 -14.39 -17.23
C PHE A 28 5.34 -14.90 -18.46
N SER A 29 4.64 -14.01 -19.17
CA SER A 29 3.92 -14.38 -20.39
C SER A 29 4.84 -14.90 -21.49
N MET A 30 6.09 -14.43 -21.56
CA MET A 30 7.08 -14.91 -22.53
C MET A 30 7.64 -16.31 -22.19
N GLN A 31 7.67 -16.67 -20.90
CA GLN A 31 8.20 -17.96 -20.45
C GLN A 31 7.17 -19.09 -20.52
N THR A 32 5.88 -18.76 -20.50
CA THR A 32 4.79 -19.73 -20.51
C THR A 32 4.53 -20.16 -21.96
N ASN A 33 4.95 -21.38 -22.32
CA ASN A 33 4.69 -21.93 -23.66
C ASN A 33 3.20 -21.82 -24.00
N GLN A 34 2.91 -21.42 -25.25
CA GLN A 34 1.64 -20.93 -25.79
C GLN A 34 0.36 -21.76 -25.54
N THR A 35 0.43 -22.92 -24.88
CA THR A 35 -0.71 -23.80 -24.62
C THR A 35 -1.63 -23.32 -23.49
N ASN A 36 -1.15 -22.46 -22.57
CA ASN A 36 -1.96 -21.78 -21.57
C ASN A 36 -1.63 -20.29 -21.58
N ALA A 37 -2.24 -19.52 -22.50
CA ALA A 37 -2.05 -18.07 -22.52
C ALA A 37 -2.54 -17.46 -21.21
N ILE A 38 -1.62 -16.90 -20.41
CA ILE A 38 -1.94 -16.15 -19.20
C ILE A 38 -2.60 -14.85 -19.64
N SER A 39 -3.85 -14.64 -19.24
CA SER A 39 -4.60 -13.43 -19.48
C SER A 39 -4.17 -12.32 -18.52
N PHE A 40 -4.46 -11.07 -18.87
CA PHE A 40 -4.23 -9.93 -17.97
C PHE A 40 -5.00 -10.06 -16.64
N LEU A 41 -6.16 -10.72 -16.65
CA LEU A 41 -6.96 -10.98 -15.45
C LEU A 41 -6.23 -11.89 -14.46
N ASP A 42 -5.37 -12.78 -14.94
CA ASP A 42 -4.66 -13.75 -14.09
C ASP A 42 -3.66 -13.07 -13.15
N LEU A 43 -3.21 -11.83 -13.45
CA LEU A 43 -2.42 -11.00 -12.54
C LEU A 43 -3.13 -10.73 -11.21
N PHE A 44 -4.45 -10.66 -11.25
CA PHE A 44 -5.27 -10.29 -10.10
C PHE A 44 -5.85 -11.50 -9.37
N ILE A 45 -5.64 -12.72 -9.89
CA ILE A 45 -6.29 -13.94 -9.38
C ILE A 45 -5.26 -14.98 -8.94
N ILE A 46 -4.12 -15.08 -9.63
CA ILE A 46 -3.07 -16.03 -9.27
C ILE A 46 -2.35 -15.54 -8.01
N PRO A 47 -2.31 -16.33 -6.91
CA PRO A 47 -1.72 -15.90 -5.65
C PRO A 47 -0.27 -15.41 -5.76
N GLN A 48 0.54 -16.03 -6.62
CA GLN A 48 1.92 -15.63 -6.84
C GLN A 48 2.02 -14.21 -7.41
N PHE A 49 1.17 -13.85 -8.39
CA PHE A 49 1.16 -12.50 -8.96
C PHE A 49 0.64 -11.48 -7.95
N ILE A 50 -0.36 -11.83 -7.15
CA ILE A 50 -0.87 -10.98 -6.08
C ILE A 50 0.23 -10.64 -5.08
N ILE A 51 0.98 -11.63 -4.60
CA ILE A 51 2.04 -11.40 -3.62
C ILE A 51 3.17 -10.56 -4.23
N ILE A 52 3.55 -10.81 -5.49
CA ILE A 52 4.59 -10.02 -6.17
C ILE A 52 4.12 -8.58 -6.37
N GLY A 53 2.89 -8.37 -6.88
CA GLY A 53 2.29 -7.05 -7.08
C GLY A 53 2.24 -6.26 -5.78
N VAL A 54 1.66 -6.84 -4.73
CA VAL A 54 1.62 -6.24 -3.40
C VAL A 54 3.02 -5.83 -2.92
N CYS A 55 4.03 -6.69 -3.08
CA CYS A 55 5.40 -6.33 -2.71
C CYS A 55 5.91 -5.13 -3.51
N ILE A 56 5.67 -5.10 -4.82
CA ILE A 56 6.05 -3.99 -5.70
C ILE A 56 5.38 -2.70 -5.23
N GLU A 57 4.07 -2.71 -5.03
CA GLU A 57 3.33 -1.54 -4.57
C GLU A 57 3.87 -0.97 -3.26
N GLU A 58 4.05 -1.83 -2.24
CA GLU A 58 4.55 -1.39 -0.94
C GLU A 58 6.00 -0.87 -1.04
N ILE A 59 6.83 -1.43 -1.93
CA ILE A 59 8.18 -0.93 -2.20
C ILE A 59 8.13 0.49 -2.77
N PHE A 60 7.26 0.76 -3.74
CA PHE A 60 7.12 2.09 -4.32
C PHE A 60 6.58 3.11 -3.31
N LYS A 61 5.60 2.72 -2.47
CA LYS A 61 5.14 3.55 -1.35
C LYS A 61 6.30 3.85 -0.40
N TYR A 62 7.09 2.85 -0.01
CA TYR A 62 8.26 3.03 0.85
C TYR A 62 9.28 4.00 0.26
N ILE A 63 9.62 3.86 -1.03
CA ILE A 63 10.58 4.74 -1.71
C ILE A 63 10.11 6.19 -1.65
N ILE A 64 8.84 6.44 -1.95
CA ILE A 64 8.27 7.80 -1.90
C ILE A 64 8.24 8.35 -0.47
N ILE A 65 7.75 7.56 0.48
CA ILE A 65 7.61 7.97 1.89
C ILE A 65 8.99 8.26 2.51
N SER A 66 9.97 7.38 2.30
CA SER A 66 11.32 7.55 2.82
C SER A 66 12.11 8.66 2.13
N LYS A 67 11.98 8.84 0.80
CA LYS A 67 12.83 9.79 0.09
C LYS A 67 12.20 11.16 -0.14
N ARG A 68 10.87 11.26 -0.24
CA ARG A 68 10.18 12.52 -0.57
C ARG A 68 9.49 13.12 0.64
N ILE A 69 8.77 12.32 1.42
CA ILE A 69 8.00 12.84 2.55
C ILE A 69 8.91 13.23 3.73
N GLU A 70 10.02 12.52 3.94
CA GLU A 70 11.00 12.80 5.00
C GLU A 70 11.65 14.18 4.84
N MET A 71 11.83 14.64 3.61
CA MET A 71 12.53 15.91 3.35
C MET A 71 11.74 17.15 3.77
N PHE A 72 10.41 17.06 3.88
CA PHE A 72 9.55 18.25 4.01
C PHE A 72 8.59 18.20 5.20
N SER A 73 8.61 17.14 6.01
CA SER A 73 7.67 16.99 7.11
C SER A 73 8.27 16.41 8.38
N MET A 74 7.95 17.03 9.52
CA MET A 74 8.37 16.62 10.85
C MET A 74 7.16 16.09 11.64
N GLN A 75 7.42 15.14 12.55
CA GLN A 75 6.46 14.67 13.57
C GLN A 75 5.10 14.22 12.99
N ARG A 76 3.97 14.66 13.57
CA ARG A 76 2.60 14.27 13.12
C ARG A 76 2.31 14.58 11.66
N SER A 77 2.88 15.67 11.14
CA SER A 77 2.72 16.05 9.72
C SER A 77 3.24 14.95 8.79
N TYR A 78 4.27 14.21 9.22
CA TYR A 78 4.84 13.10 8.47
C TYR A 78 3.85 11.95 8.27
N LEU A 79 3.12 11.53 9.32
CA LEU A 79 2.12 10.46 9.18
C LEU A 79 0.93 10.90 8.36
N VAL A 80 0.46 12.13 8.54
CA VAL A 80 -0.63 12.68 7.73
C VAL A 80 -0.25 12.70 6.25
N ASN A 81 0.96 13.14 5.93
CA ASN A 81 1.47 13.09 4.56
C ASN A 81 1.62 11.66 4.03
N SER A 82 2.04 10.71 4.87
CA SER A 82 2.09 9.29 4.50
C SER A 82 0.70 8.73 4.18
N PHE A 83 -0.34 9.09 4.94
CA PHE A 83 -1.72 8.73 4.61
C PHE A 83 -2.16 9.32 3.27
N LEU A 84 -1.75 10.56 2.96
CA LEU A 84 -2.07 11.19 1.69
C LEU A 84 -1.37 10.52 0.50
N VAL A 85 -0.16 9.97 0.69
CA VAL A 85 0.48 9.08 -0.30
C VAL A 85 -0.42 7.87 -0.57
N GLY A 86 -0.93 7.22 0.49
CA GLY A 86 -1.87 6.09 0.36
C GLY A 86 -3.17 6.48 -0.36
N LEU A 87 -3.72 7.67 -0.07
CA LEU A 87 -4.91 8.19 -0.75
C LEU A 87 -4.65 8.47 -2.24
N GLY A 88 -3.48 9.01 -2.58
CA GLY A 88 -3.05 9.19 -3.97
C GLY A 88 -2.94 7.86 -4.72
N PHE A 89 -2.38 6.85 -4.06
CA PHE A 89 -2.27 5.50 -4.61
C PHE A 89 -3.65 4.92 -4.92
N PHE A 90 -4.54 4.93 -3.92
CA PHE A 90 -5.93 4.51 -4.04
C PHE A 90 -6.69 5.21 -5.18
N SER A 91 -6.43 6.50 -5.42
CA SER A 91 -7.11 7.25 -6.48
C SER A 91 -6.78 6.72 -7.88
N VAL A 92 -5.54 6.26 -8.10
CA VAL A 92 -5.13 5.65 -9.37
C VAL A 92 -5.82 4.32 -9.55
N GLU A 93 -5.84 3.48 -8.52
CA GLU A 93 -6.48 2.17 -8.55
C GLU A 93 -7.99 2.29 -8.83
N ILE A 94 -8.70 3.18 -8.14
CA ILE A 94 -10.10 3.47 -8.46
C ILE A 94 -10.24 3.93 -9.91
N GLY A 95 -9.37 4.83 -10.39
CA GLY A 95 -9.40 5.30 -11.77
C GLY A 95 -9.31 4.14 -12.77
N LEU A 96 -8.43 3.17 -12.52
CA LEU A 96 -8.27 1.98 -13.34
C LEU A 96 -9.48 1.04 -13.24
N ILE A 97 -10.01 0.80 -12.03
CA ILE A 97 -11.21 -0.02 -11.83
C ILE A 97 -12.40 0.60 -12.57
N MET A 98 -12.63 1.89 -12.44
CA MET A 98 -13.73 2.60 -13.12
C MET A 98 -13.56 2.57 -14.64
N ALA A 99 -12.33 2.59 -15.15
CA ALA A 99 -12.05 2.47 -16.58
C ALA A 99 -12.45 1.11 -17.19
N THR A 100 -12.68 0.08 -16.37
CA THR A 100 -13.21 -1.21 -16.83
C THR A 100 -14.70 -1.15 -17.22
N GLY A 101 -15.40 -0.07 -16.88
CA GLY A 101 -16.84 0.08 -17.10
C GLY A 101 -17.72 -0.63 -16.07
N VAL A 102 -17.13 -1.31 -15.08
CA VAL A 102 -17.85 -1.95 -13.97
C VAL A 102 -17.70 -1.08 -12.73
N ALA A 103 -18.82 -0.52 -12.26
CA ALA A 103 -18.82 0.25 -11.01
C ALA A 103 -18.62 -0.71 -9.82
N PRO A 104 -17.53 -0.56 -9.03
CA PRO A 104 -17.30 -1.40 -7.87
C PRO A 104 -18.31 -1.08 -6.76
N GLU A 105 -18.66 -2.10 -5.98
CA GLU A 105 -19.48 -1.91 -4.79
C GLU A 105 -18.80 -0.94 -3.82
N THR A 106 -19.57 -0.03 -3.19
CA THR A 106 -19.04 0.97 -2.26
C THR A 106 -18.26 0.34 -1.10
N LYS A 107 -18.63 -0.86 -0.65
CA LYS A 107 -17.90 -1.59 0.39
C LYS A 107 -16.46 -1.89 -0.04
N LEU A 108 -16.25 -2.34 -1.28
CA LEU A 108 -14.92 -2.66 -1.81
C LEU A 108 -14.07 -1.39 -1.92
N LEU A 109 -14.67 -0.27 -2.33
CA LEU A 109 -13.97 1.01 -2.39
C LEU A 109 -13.44 1.45 -1.03
N ILE A 110 -14.26 1.30 0.02
CA ILE A 110 -13.84 1.62 1.40
C ILE A 110 -12.73 0.68 1.87
N GLU A 111 -12.86 -0.62 1.58
CA GLU A 111 -11.87 -1.63 1.96
C GLU A 111 -10.50 -1.36 1.29
N ILE A 112 -10.48 -1.08 -0.01
CA ILE A 112 -9.28 -0.68 -0.75
C ILE A 112 -8.71 0.62 -0.16
N ALA A 113 -9.53 1.65 0.08
CA ALA A 113 -9.07 2.89 0.68
C ALA A 113 -8.35 2.65 2.02
N ILE A 114 -8.95 1.83 2.90
CA ILE A 114 -8.37 1.49 4.21
C ILE A 114 -7.03 0.79 4.04
N ILE A 115 -6.90 -0.14 3.08
CA ILE A 115 -5.64 -0.82 2.82
C ILE A 115 -4.57 0.17 2.38
N HIS A 116 -4.80 0.96 1.33
CA HIS A 116 -3.73 1.82 0.80
C HIS A 116 -3.36 2.95 1.74
N ILE A 117 -4.34 3.57 2.41
CA ILE A 117 -4.08 4.59 3.43
C ILE A 117 -3.39 3.95 4.64
N GLY A 118 -3.88 2.79 5.09
CA GLY A 118 -3.39 2.11 6.27
C GLY A 118 -1.96 1.57 6.12
N THR A 119 -1.62 0.95 4.99
CA THR A 119 -0.25 0.47 4.75
C THR A 119 0.73 1.61 4.54
N ALA A 120 0.33 2.68 3.85
CA ALA A 120 1.16 3.88 3.72
C ALA A 120 1.43 4.54 5.08
N GLY A 121 0.43 4.61 5.97
CA GLY A 121 0.60 5.07 7.34
C GLY A 121 1.52 4.18 8.18
N LEU A 122 1.41 2.86 8.03
CA LEU A 122 2.27 1.90 8.70
C LEU A 122 3.73 2.05 8.26
N ILE A 123 3.97 2.15 6.95
CA ILE A 123 5.29 2.43 6.39
C ILE A 123 5.82 3.76 6.92
N GLY A 124 4.98 4.81 6.90
CA GLY A 124 5.34 6.11 7.43
C GLY A 124 5.78 6.06 8.88
N TYR A 125 5.05 5.36 9.75
CA TYR A 125 5.43 5.21 11.15
C TYR A 125 6.77 4.51 11.32
N MET A 126 7.02 3.43 10.56
CA MET A 126 8.27 2.69 10.65
C MET A 126 9.45 3.52 10.14
N VAL A 127 9.27 4.27 9.06
CA VAL A 127 10.30 5.18 8.55
C VAL A 127 10.60 6.28 9.57
N ALA A 128 9.57 6.93 10.12
CA ALA A 128 9.74 8.04 11.05
C ALA A 128 10.38 7.62 12.40
N THR A 129 10.16 6.39 12.84
CA THR A 129 10.64 5.91 14.16
C THR A 129 11.87 5.01 14.08
N ARG A 130 12.37 4.72 12.88
CA ARG A 130 13.59 3.93 12.64
C ARG A 130 14.49 4.70 11.67
N ASN A 131 15.61 4.09 11.27
CA ASN A 131 16.52 4.72 10.32
C ASN A 131 16.14 4.29 8.88
N PRO A 132 15.58 5.16 8.02
CA PRO A 132 15.16 4.81 6.65
C PRO A 132 16.30 4.36 5.75
N LYS A 133 17.55 4.76 6.05
CA LYS A 133 18.75 4.38 5.28
C LYS A 133 19.20 2.94 5.57
N ARG A 134 18.71 2.31 6.64
CA ARG A 134 19.03 0.91 6.97
C ARG A 134 18.12 -0.03 6.19
N MET A 135 18.74 -1.02 5.53
CA MET A 135 18.02 -2.08 4.81
C MET A 135 17.02 -2.83 5.71
N SER A 136 17.33 -3.01 6.99
CA SER A 136 16.40 -3.64 7.92
C SER A 136 15.09 -2.87 8.06
N THR A 137 15.10 -1.54 8.05
CA THR A 137 13.88 -0.72 8.12
C THR A 137 13.01 -0.95 6.89
N LEU A 138 13.60 -1.00 5.70
CA LEU A 138 12.90 -1.34 4.47
C LEU A 138 12.26 -2.73 4.59
N ILE A 139 13.05 -3.75 4.92
CA ILE A 139 12.55 -5.14 5.03
C ILE A 139 11.38 -5.22 6.00
N TYR A 140 11.49 -4.61 7.19
CA TYR A 140 10.40 -4.61 8.17
C TYR A 140 9.16 -3.87 7.65
N ALA A 141 9.32 -2.69 7.06
CA ALA A 141 8.19 -1.93 6.53
C ALA A 141 7.45 -2.70 5.44
N ILE A 142 8.18 -3.30 4.50
CA ILE A 142 7.60 -4.08 3.41
C ILE A 142 6.92 -5.34 3.93
N ILE A 143 7.55 -6.13 4.80
CA ILE A 143 6.94 -7.36 5.33
C ILE A 143 5.61 -7.06 6.03
N PHE A 144 5.57 -6.04 6.88
CA PHE A 144 4.35 -5.70 7.62
C PHE A 144 3.26 -5.12 6.70
N ALA A 145 3.62 -4.22 5.79
CA ALA A 145 2.67 -3.64 4.84
C ALA A 145 2.12 -4.69 3.87
N ALA A 146 3.01 -5.49 3.28
CA ALA A 146 2.65 -6.56 2.34
C ALA A 146 1.85 -7.67 3.01
N PHE A 147 2.05 -7.93 4.32
CA PHE A 147 1.19 -8.85 5.06
C PHE A 147 -0.26 -8.36 5.08
N PHE A 148 -0.52 -7.10 5.48
CA PHE A 148 -1.89 -6.58 5.54
C PHE A 148 -2.53 -6.50 4.15
N HIS A 149 -1.79 -5.97 3.18
CA HIS A 149 -2.30 -5.80 1.83
C HIS A 149 -2.50 -7.16 1.13
N GLY A 150 -1.50 -8.03 1.16
CA GLY A 150 -1.57 -9.36 0.56
C GLY A 150 -2.62 -10.25 1.20
N ALA A 151 -2.75 -10.22 2.53
CA ALA A 151 -3.81 -10.95 3.22
C ALA A 151 -5.20 -10.45 2.79
N TYR A 152 -5.41 -9.14 2.66
CA TYR A 152 -6.66 -8.60 2.15
C TYR A 152 -6.95 -9.08 0.72
N ASN A 153 -6.01 -8.94 -0.21
CA ASN A 153 -6.19 -9.35 -1.61
C ASN A 153 -6.53 -10.85 -1.71
N LEU A 154 -5.84 -11.70 -0.95
CA LEU A 154 -6.12 -13.13 -0.91
C LEU A 154 -7.50 -13.47 -0.31
N LEU A 155 -7.92 -12.77 0.75
CA LEU A 155 -9.22 -13.00 1.39
C LEU A 155 -10.40 -12.59 0.48
N VAL A 156 -10.22 -11.54 -0.33
CA VAL A 156 -11.27 -11.03 -1.22
C VAL A 156 -11.53 -11.98 -2.40
N LEU A 157 -10.51 -12.71 -2.89
CA LEU A 157 -10.65 -13.62 -4.03
C LEU A 157 -11.79 -14.64 -3.87
N ASN A 158 -11.92 -15.22 -2.68
CA ASN A 158 -12.88 -16.30 -2.39
C ASN A 158 -13.87 -15.88 -1.30
N ARG A 159 -14.30 -14.62 -1.30
CA ARG A 159 -15.10 -14.00 -0.24
C ARG A 159 -16.34 -14.84 0.12
N THR A 160 -16.36 -15.37 1.34
CA THR A 160 -17.51 -16.06 1.96
C THR A 160 -17.99 -15.33 3.21
N PHE A 161 -19.10 -15.80 3.81
CA PHE A 161 -19.62 -15.25 5.06
C PHE A 161 -18.57 -15.21 6.18
N VAL A 162 -17.79 -16.28 6.38
CA VAL A 162 -16.74 -16.32 7.40
C VAL A 162 -15.59 -15.37 7.07
N LEU A 163 -15.18 -15.30 5.81
CA LEU A 163 -14.09 -14.43 5.38
C LEU A 163 -14.42 -12.94 5.47
N ASN A 164 -15.71 -12.55 5.42
CA ASN A 164 -16.11 -11.17 5.72
C ASN A 164 -15.65 -10.72 7.11
N TYR A 165 -15.83 -11.55 8.13
CA TYR A 165 -15.38 -11.22 9.47
C TYR A 165 -13.86 -11.18 9.58
N ALA A 166 -13.15 -12.05 8.85
CA ALA A 166 -11.70 -12.01 8.76
C ALA A 166 -11.19 -10.72 8.11
N ILE A 167 -11.82 -10.28 7.01
CA ILE A 167 -11.53 -8.99 6.34
C ILE A 167 -11.76 -7.83 7.31
N PHE A 168 -12.90 -7.77 7.99
CA PHE A 168 -13.18 -6.69 8.95
C PHE A 168 -12.23 -6.70 10.14
N GLY A 169 -11.85 -7.88 10.64
CA GLY A 169 -10.84 -8.02 11.68
C GLY A 169 -9.47 -7.50 11.22
N LEU A 170 -9.04 -7.87 10.01
CA LEU A 170 -7.78 -7.44 9.41
C LEU A 170 -7.73 -5.92 9.21
N LEU A 171 -8.76 -5.34 8.59
CA LEU A 171 -8.86 -3.90 8.33
C LEU A 171 -9.02 -3.10 9.62
N GLY A 172 -9.84 -3.59 10.55
CA GLY A 172 -10.00 -2.99 11.88
C GLY A 172 -8.69 -2.97 12.66
N LEU A 173 -7.89 -4.04 12.59
CA LEU A 173 -6.56 -4.09 13.19
C LEU A 173 -5.61 -3.09 12.53
N LEU A 174 -5.62 -2.97 11.20
CA LEU A 174 -4.78 -2.01 10.48
C LEU A 174 -5.12 -0.55 10.87
N VAL A 175 -6.41 -0.23 10.96
CA VAL A 175 -6.89 1.09 11.43
C VAL A 175 -6.46 1.33 12.88
N PHE A 176 -6.67 0.36 13.76
CA PHE A 176 -6.29 0.46 15.16
C PHE A 176 -4.79 0.70 15.34
N ILE A 177 -3.94 -0.03 14.62
CA ILE A 177 -2.48 0.16 14.64
C ILE A 177 -2.13 1.58 14.19
N ASN A 178 -2.74 2.10 13.12
CA ASN A 178 -2.48 3.45 12.64
C ASN A 178 -2.91 4.54 13.63
N ILE A 179 -4.03 4.36 14.32
CA ILE A 179 -4.45 5.25 15.42
C ILE A 179 -3.40 5.24 16.55
N VAL A 180 -2.95 4.06 16.97
CA VAL A 180 -1.90 3.94 17.99
C VAL A 180 -0.59 4.59 17.53
N ASN A 181 -0.20 4.41 16.26
CA ASN A 181 0.99 5.01 15.68
C ASN A 181 0.91 6.55 15.67
N LEU A 182 -0.25 7.11 15.31
CA LEU A 182 -0.51 8.56 15.35
C LEU A 182 -0.37 9.16 16.75
N ILE A 183 -0.80 8.44 17.78
CA ILE A 183 -0.67 8.87 19.17
C ILE A 183 0.81 8.79 19.60
N ARG A 184 1.48 7.67 19.28
CA ARG A 184 2.85 7.39 19.72
C ARG A 184 3.93 8.20 19.02
N ILE A 185 3.70 8.66 17.79
CA ILE A 185 4.75 9.33 17.01
C ILE A 185 5.25 10.60 17.70
N ASN A 186 4.36 11.34 18.36
CA ASN A 186 4.73 12.54 19.11
C ASN A 186 5.64 12.22 20.29
N ALA A 187 5.36 11.14 21.03
CA ALA A 187 6.19 10.74 22.16
C ALA A 187 7.59 10.26 21.74
N ARG A 188 7.75 9.80 20.49
CA ARG A 188 9.05 9.33 19.96
C ARG A 188 9.85 10.40 19.23
N LEU A 189 9.21 11.47 18.76
CA LEU A 189 9.84 12.56 18.00
C LEU A 189 9.81 13.91 18.71
N ALA A 190 9.30 13.97 19.94
CA ALA A 190 9.48 15.14 20.79
C ALA A 190 10.97 15.29 21.11
N PRO A 191 11.56 16.49 20.98
CA PRO A 191 12.89 16.71 21.50
C PRO A 191 12.85 16.39 23.01
N LEU A 192 13.84 15.64 23.49
CA LEU A 192 14.18 15.71 24.90
C LEU A 192 14.51 17.19 25.14
N GLU A 193 13.61 17.92 25.78
CA GLU A 193 13.98 19.19 26.41
C GLU A 193 15.01 18.83 27.48
N ILE A 194 16.29 18.97 27.11
CA ILE A 194 17.45 18.95 28.02
C ILE A 194 17.88 20.40 28.18
#